data_AF-A0A354PBP3-F1
#
_entry.id   AF-A0A354PBP3-F1
#
_cell.length_a   1.000
_cell.length_b   1.000
_cell.length_c   1.000
_cell.angle_alpha   90.00
_cell.angle_beta   90.00
_cell.angle_gamma   90.00
#
_symmetry.space_group_name_H-M   'P 1'
#
loop_
_entity.id
_entity.type
_entity.pdbx_description
1 polymer ?
#
loop_
_entity_poly.entity_id
_entity_poly.type
_entity_poly.pdbx_seq_one_letter_code
_entity_poly.pdbx_strand_id
1 'polypeptide(L)'
;MRFATGLLDWIFGERITIELPNGQKRTVTKHWLAKMSQQGRAAPITTIQVHTIGRAPEFNDMHAFDSWMLSGGNTYQQETWEIGKDVTAEQAAEYRDTETGALYVSYQIVDSEWKGRFVTRQLFLRLKAVNEM
;
A
#
# COMPACT_ATOMS: atom_id res chain seq x y z
N MET A 1 -2.64 6.22 52.22
CA MET A 1 -2.74 7.32 51.24
C MET A 1 -2.59 6.72 49.85
N ARG A 2 -3.68 6.60 49.09
CA ARG A 2 -3.69 6.04 47.74
C ARG A 2 -3.51 7.19 46.75
N PHE A 3 -2.35 7.23 46.11
CA PHE A 3 -2.01 8.25 45.13
C PHE A 3 -2.96 8.19 43.93
N ALA A 4 -3.41 9.37 43.50
CA ALA A 4 -4.21 9.59 42.31
C ALA A 4 -3.37 9.30 41.05
N THR A 5 -3.22 8.02 40.71
CA THR A 5 -2.65 7.58 39.42
C THR A 5 -3.70 7.54 38.31
N GLY A 6 -4.99 7.72 38.62
CA GLY A 6 -6.08 7.61 37.64
C GLY A 6 -6.43 8.88 36.86
N LEU A 7 -6.02 10.08 37.31
CA LEU A 7 -6.43 11.33 36.67
C LEU A 7 -5.46 11.82 35.57
N LEU A 8 -4.20 11.38 35.61
CA LEU A 8 -3.22 11.70 34.57
C LEU A 8 -3.34 10.76 33.38
N ASP A 9 -3.67 9.47 33.59
CA ASP A 9 -3.88 8.51 32.50
C ASP A 9 -5.07 8.87 31.58
N TRP A 10 -6.06 9.60 32.10
CA TRP A 10 -7.20 10.08 31.31
C TRP A 10 -6.84 11.20 30.33
N ILE A 11 -5.80 11.99 30.63
CA ILE A 11 -5.37 13.13 29.80
C ILE A 11 -4.33 12.69 28.76
N PHE A 12 -3.55 11.65 29.05
CA PHE A 12 -2.52 11.12 28.16
C PHE A 12 -3.01 9.96 27.27
N GLY A 13 -4.27 10.08 26.83
CA GLY A 13 -5.03 9.09 26.10
C GLY A 13 -4.26 8.32 25.03
N GLU A 14 -4.63 7.04 24.90
CA GLU A 14 -4.11 6.01 24.01
C GLU A 14 -3.09 6.51 22.99
N ARG A 15 -1.86 6.06 23.21
CA ARG A 15 -0.76 6.27 22.28
C ARG A 15 -0.94 5.34 21.09
N ILE A 16 -0.93 5.91 19.91
CA ILE A 16 -0.97 5.19 18.64
C ILE A 16 0.35 5.45 17.90
N THR A 17 0.90 4.41 17.29
CA THR A 17 2.06 4.54 16.43
C THR A 17 1.58 4.88 15.03
N ILE A 18 1.90 6.09 14.57
CA ILE A 18 1.64 6.50 13.19
C ILE A 18 2.92 6.38 12.38
N GLU A 19 2.78 6.08 11.11
CA GLU A 19 3.86 6.14 10.15
C GLU A 19 3.79 7.47 9.41
N LEU A 20 4.87 8.24 9.44
CA LEU A 20 5.00 9.51 8.77
C LEU A 20 5.35 9.28 7.28
N PRO A 21 5.14 10.27 6.39
CA PRO A 21 5.44 10.15 4.96
C PRO A 21 6.90 9.81 4.63
N ASN A 22 7.82 10.01 5.59
CA ASN A 22 9.24 9.66 5.48
C ASN A 22 9.57 8.23 5.99
N GLY A 23 8.55 7.39 6.20
CA GLY A 23 8.69 6.02 6.74
C GLY A 23 9.03 5.94 8.23
N GLN A 24 9.15 7.07 8.93
CA GLN A 24 9.42 7.05 10.38
C GLN A 24 8.16 6.73 11.17
N LYS A 25 8.29 5.75 12.06
CA LYS A 25 7.25 5.41 13.05
C LYS A 25 7.36 6.36 14.24
N ARG A 26 6.28 7.06 14.57
CA ARG A 26 6.22 7.95 15.71
C ARG A 26 5.02 7.61 16.58
N THR A 27 5.25 7.39 17.86
CA THR A 27 4.19 7.23 18.83
C THR A 27 3.62 8.60 19.19
N VAL A 28 2.36 8.82 18.87
CA VAL A 28 1.63 10.07 19.15
C VAL A 28 0.36 9.75 19.92
N THR A 29 -0.20 10.74 20.61
CA THR A 29 -1.49 10.56 21.29
C THR A 29 -2.63 10.67 20.28
N LYS A 30 -3.74 9.93 20.50
CA LYS A 30 -4.97 10.09 19.69
C LYS A 30 -5.42 11.55 19.61
N HIS A 31 -5.26 12.30 20.70
CA HIS A 31 -5.62 13.72 20.75
C HIS A 31 -4.75 14.59 19.83
N TRP A 32 -3.45 14.31 19.75
CA TRP A 32 -2.55 15.00 18.82
C TRP A 32 -2.92 14.66 17.37
N LEU A 33 -3.22 13.39 17.07
CA LEU A 33 -3.65 12.99 15.72
C LEU A 33 -4.97 13.66 15.31
N ALA A 34 -5.98 13.64 16.18
CA ALA A 34 -7.27 14.29 15.94
C ALA A 34 -7.11 15.81 15.72
N LYS A 35 -6.25 16.46 16.51
CA LYS A 35 -5.92 17.88 16.36
C LYS A 35 -5.21 18.17 15.03
N MET A 36 -4.27 17.31 14.63
CA MET A 36 -3.57 17.46 13.35
C MET A 36 -4.49 17.18 12.15
N SER A 37 -5.44 16.25 12.29
CA SER A 37 -6.50 15.98 11.30
C SER A 37 -7.48 17.15 11.17
N GLN A 38 -7.93 17.74 12.29
CA GLN A 38 -8.77 18.95 12.28
C GLN A 38 -8.06 20.17 11.69
N GLN A 39 -6.74 20.24 11.83
CA GLN A 39 -5.91 21.30 11.26
C GLN A 39 -5.49 21.02 9.81
N GLY A 40 -5.92 19.91 9.20
CA GLY A 40 -5.54 19.51 7.84
C GLY A 40 -4.05 19.19 7.66
N ARG A 41 -3.31 18.98 8.77
CA ARG A 41 -1.85 18.78 8.82
C ARG A 41 -1.43 17.32 8.93
N ALA A 42 -2.34 16.43 9.29
CA ALA A 42 -2.14 15.00 9.23
C ALA A 42 -3.44 14.35 8.74
N ALA A 43 -3.58 14.24 7.42
CA ALA A 43 -4.48 13.23 6.89
C ALA A 43 -3.79 11.87 7.10
N PRO A 44 -4.45 10.86 7.69
CA PRO A 44 -3.95 9.50 7.57
C PRO A 44 -3.74 9.22 6.09
N ILE A 45 -2.60 8.60 5.74
CA ILE A 45 -2.38 8.16 4.36
C ILE A 45 -3.42 7.08 4.09
N THR A 46 -4.51 7.45 3.43
CA THR A 46 -5.61 6.54 3.07
C THR A 46 -5.36 5.90 1.72
N THR A 47 -4.40 6.40 0.94
CA THR A 47 -4.10 5.89 -0.39
C THR A 47 -2.61 5.67 -0.60
N ILE A 48 -2.26 4.74 -1.47
CA ILE A 48 -0.89 4.40 -1.83
C ILE A 48 -0.75 4.26 -3.34
N GLN A 49 0.36 4.74 -3.90
CA GLN A 49 0.70 4.52 -5.30
C GLN A 49 1.13 3.07 -5.50
N VAL A 50 0.61 2.43 -6.54
CA VAL A 50 0.89 1.03 -6.85
C VAL A 50 1.29 0.91 -8.30
N HIS A 51 2.38 0.20 -8.55
CA HIS A 51 2.82 -0.18 -9.87
C HIS A 51 2.46 -1.66 -10.09
N THR A 52 1.68 -1.94 -11.12
CA THR A 52 1.21 -3.29 -11.44
C THR A 52 1.76 -3.74 -12.79
N ILE A 53 1.99 -5.04 -12.93
CA ILE A 53 2.36 -5.68 -14.20
C ILE A 53 1.77 -7.08 -14.29
N GLY A 54 1.64 -7.62 -15.49
CA GLY A 54 1.22 -9.00 -15.73
C GLY A 54 -0.29 -9.19 -15.87
N ARG A 55 -1.11 -8.17 -15.56
CA ARG A 55 -2.55 -8.15 -15.88
C ARG A 55 -2.81 -6.99 -16.84
N ALA A 56 -3.39 -7.26 -18.00
CA ALA A 56 -3.78 -6.18 -18.91
C ALA A 56 -5.08 -5.50 -18.41
N PRO A 57 -5.16 -4.15 -18.42
CA PRO A 57 -6.30 -3.40 -17.89
C PRO A 57 -7.64 -3.72 -18.53
N GLU A 58 -7.61 -4.07 -19.81
CA GLU A 58 -8.79 -4.28 -20.65
C GLU A 58 -9.37 -5.70 -20.51
N PHE A 59 -8.67 -6.56 -19.77
CA PHE A 59 -8.81 -8.00 -19.85
C PHE A 59 -8.89 -8.61 -18.44
N ASN A 60 -10.06 -8.46 -17.81
CA ASN A 60 -10.41 -9.17 -16.57
C ASN A 60 -10.94 -10.59 -16.81
N ASP A 61 -11.07 -11.02 -18.07
CA ASP A 61 -11.52 -12.35 -18.47
C ASP A 61 -10.32 -13.32 -18.58
N MET A 62 -10.52 -14.53 -18.08
CA MET A 62 -9.61 -15.67 -18.15
C MET A 62 -9.17 -16.00 -19.59
N HIS A 63 -10.05 -15.83 -20.58
CA HIS A 63 -9.78 -16.07 -22.00
C HIS A 63 -8.84 -15.04 -22.63
N ALA A 64 -8.60 -13.93 -21.93
CA ALA A 64 -7.69 -12.92 -22.39
C ALA A 64 -6.22 -13.26 -22.12
N PHE A 65 -5.91 -14.37 -21.45
CA PHE A 65 -4.52 -14.82 -21.27
C PHE A 65 -3.86 -15.18 -22.60
N ASP A 66 -4.54 -15.92 -23.47
CA ASP A 66 -4.00 -16.27 -24.79
C ASP A 66 -3.87 -15.01 -25.67
N SER A 67 -4.85 -14.11 -25.61
CA SER A 67 -4.77 -12.81 -26.30
C SER A 67 -3.65 -11.93 -25.74
N TRP A 68 -3.45 -11.91 -24.43
CA TRP A 68 -2.39 -11.18 -23.73
C TRP A 68 -1.01 -11.71 -24.11
N MET A 69 -0.80 -13.02 -23.96
CA MET A 69 0.46 -13.70 -24.22
C MET A 69 0.88 -13.57 -25.70
N LEU A 70 -0.10 -13.50 -26.62
CA LEU A 70 0.14 -13.28 -28.05
C LEU A 70 0.21 -11.80 -28.45
N SER A 71 -0.30 -10.87 -27.64
CA SER A 71 -0.37 -9.45 -27.99
C SER A 71 0.95 -8.68 -27.84
N GLY A 72 1.88 -9.16 -27.01
CA GLY A 72 3.04 -8.36 -26.60
C GLY A 72 2.65 -7.04 -25.92
N GLY A 73 1.42 -6.96 -25.38
CA GLY A 73 0.83 -5.74 -24.87
C GLY A 73 1.49 -5.26 -23.58
N ASN A 74 1.73 -3.95 -23.49
CA ASN A 74 2.24 -3.34 -22.28
C ASN A 74 1.24 -3.51 -21.13
N THR A 75 1.60 -4.30 -20.12
CA THR A 75 0.77 -4.54 -18.92
C THR A 75 1.15 -3.71 -17.72
N TYR A 76 2.14 -2.83 -17.87
CA TYR A 76 2.50 -1.92 -16.82
C TYR A 76 1.38 -0.91 -16.60
N GLN A 77 0.92 -0.80 -15.35
CA GLN A 77 0.06 0.29 -14.92
C GLN A 77 0.56 0.94 -13.65
N GLN A 78 0.16 2.21 -13.51
CA GLN A 78 0.27 2.92 -12.25
C GLN A 78 -1.15 3.22 -11.75
N GLU A 79 -1.41 2.79 -10.53
CA GLU A 79 -2.71 2.84 -9.87
C GLU A 79 -2.59 3.55 -8.52
N THR A 80 -3.73 3.97 -7.99
CA THR A 80 -3.82 4.47 -6.61
C THR A 80 -4.80 3.57 -5.86
N TRP A 81 -4.30 2.89 -4.84
CA TRP A 81 -5.08 1.96 -4.03
C TRP A 81 -5.42 2.58 -2.68
N GLU A 82 -6.60 2.28 -2.15
CA GLU A 82 -7.06 2.69 -0.84
C GLU A 82 -6.65 1.66 0.23
N ILE A 83 -5.94 2.12 1.25
CA ILE A 83 -5.52 1.29 2.39
C ILE A 83 -6.74 1.00 3.27
N GLY A 84 -7.03 -0.27 3.49
CA GLY A 84 -8.22 -0.79 4.18
C GLY A 84 -9.31 -1.29 3.23
N LYS A 85 -9.20 -1.01 1.92
CA LYS A 85 -10.14 -1.48 0.90
C LYS A 85 -9.44 -2.35 -0.15
N ASP A 86 -8.41 -1.83 -0.79
CA ASP A 86 -7.68 -2.52 -1.87
C ASP A 86 -6.46 -3.27 -1.34
N VAL A 87 -5.86 -2.79 -0.24
CA VAL A 87 -4.72 -3.39 0.44
C VAL A 87 -4.84 -3.18 1.95
N THR A 88 -4.43 -4.13 2.78
CA THR A 88 -4.47 -3.93 4.24
C THR A 88 -3.37 -2.97 4.71
N ALA A 89 -3.53 -2.40 5.91
CA ALA A 89 -2.50 -1.53 6.49
C ALA A 89 -1.19 -2.29 6.76
N GLU A 90 -1.27 -3.57 7.13
CA GLU A 90 -0.13 -4.44 7.36
C GLU A 90 0.62 -4.71 6.06
N GLN A 91 -0.10 -5.07 4.99
CA GLN A 91 0.49 -5.28 3.67
C GLN A 91 1.13 -3.99 3.13
N ALA A 92 0.45 -2.85 3.29
CA ALA A 92 1.01 -1.56 2.89
C ALA A 92 2.27 -1.22 3.70
N ALA A 93 2.32 -1.52 5.00
CA ALA A 93 3.51 -1.26 5.82
C ALA A 93 4.67 -2.24 5.55
N GLU A 94 4.36 -3.50 5.22
CA GLU A 94 5.36 -4.55 4.96
C GLU A 94 6.00 -4.39 3.58
N TYR A 95 5.21 -4.12 2.55
CA TYR A 95 5.65 -4.15 1.15
C TYR A 95 5.93 -2.78 0.53
N ARG A 96 5.72 -1.70 1.29
CA ARG A 96 6.04 -0.34 0.84
C ARG A 96 7.54 -0.19 0.61
N ASP A 97 7.88 0.26 -0.59
CA ASP A 97 9.25 0.59 -0.93
C ASP A 97 9.72 1.81 -0.13
N THR A 98 10.87 1.67 0.53
CA THR A 98 11.39 2.71 1.42
C THR A 98 11.90 3.96 0.71
N GLU A 99 12.18 3.87 -0.59
CA GLU A 99 12.71 4.98 -1.39
C GLU A 99 11.58 5.79 -2.03
N THR A 100 10.59 5.10 -2.62
CA THR A 100 9.50 5.73 -3.38
C THR A 100 8.20 5.85 -2.60
N GLY A 101 8.02 5.06 -1.54
CA GLY A 101 6.76 4.96 -0.80
C GLY A 101 5.65 4.19 -1.55
N ALA A 102 5.95 3.61 -2.71
CA ALA A 102 4.99 2.88 -3.54
C ALA A 102 4.98 1.37 -3.26
N LEU A 103 3.94 0.69 -3.75
CA LEU A 103 3.88 -0.77 -3.84
C LEU A 103 4.18 -1.23 -5.26
N TYR A 104 4.74 -2.42 -5.39
CA TYR A 104 5.02 -3.07 -6.67
C TYR A 104 4.39 -4.45 -6.68
N VAL A 105 3.52 -4.71 -7.66
CA VAL A 105 2.70 -5.93 -7.72
C VAL A 105 2.86 -6.59 -9.08
N SER A 106 3.19 -7.87 -9.06
CA SER A 106 3.15 -8.73 -10.24
C SER A 106 1.91 -9.61 -10.17
N TYR A 107 1.05 -9.52 -11.17
CA TYR A 107 -0.06 -10.44 -11.35
C TYR A 107 0.39 -11.69 -12.09
N GLN A 108 -0.17 -12.83 -11.69
CA GLN A 108 0.00 -14.12 -12.35
C GLN A 108 -1.32 -14.89 -12.26
N ILE A 109 -1.58 -15.77 -13.23
CA ILE A 109 -2.73 -16.68 -13.16
C ILE A 109 -2.36 -17.88 -12.29
N VAL A 110 -3.17 -18.16 -11.27
CA VAL A 110 -3.04 -19.33 -10.39
C VAL A 110 -4.43 -19.91 -10.20
N ASP A 111 -4.60 -21.19 -10.50
CA ASP A 111 -5.91 -21.87 -10.44
C ASP A 111 -6.99 -21.11 -11.21
N SER A 112 -6.65 -20.64 -12.42
CA SER A 112 -7.55 -19.89 -13.28
C SER A 112 -7.96 -18.50 -12.78
N GLU A 113 -7.29 -17.97 -11.73
CA GLU A 113 -7.56 -16.63 -11.19
C GLU A 113 -6.31 -15.74 -11.24
N TRP A 114 -6.50 -14.46 -11.55
CA TRP A 114 -5.44 -13.45 -11.40
C TRP A 114 -5.12 -13.24 -9.92
N LYS A 115 -3.90 -13.59 -9.52
CA LYS A 115 -3.38 -13.35 -8.17
C LYS A 115 -2.23 -12.35 -8.22
N GLY A 116 -2.39 -11.24 -7.50
CA GLY A 116 -1.34 -10.25 -7.31
C GLY A 116 -0.33 -10.72 -6.26
N ARG A 117 0.96 -10.56 -6.53
CA ARG A 117 2.04 -10.77 -5.57
C ARG A 117 2.85 -9.50 -5.40
N PHE A 118 3.05 -9.07 -4.17
CA PHE A 118 3.96 -7.98 -3.86
C PHE A 118 5.40 -8.42 -4.15
N VAL A 119 6.15 -7.54 -4.81
CA VAL A 119 7.55 -7.76 -5.18
C VAL A 119 8.39 -6.54 -4.84
N THR A 120 9.70 -6.70 -4.78
CA THR A 120 10.59 -5.54 -4.60
C THR A 120 10.64 -4.69 -5.86
N ARG A 121 10.93 -3.39 -5.71
CA ARG A 121 11.14 -2.46 -6.83
C ARG A 121 12.14 -3.00 -7.85
N GLN A 122 13.25 -3.56 -7.38
CA GLN A 122 14.31 -4.09 -8.26
C GLN A 122 13.82 -5.26 -9.12
N LEU A 123 13.06 -6.19 -8.52
CA LEU A 123 12.47 -7.30 -9.27
C LEU A 123 11.42 -6.79 -10.26
N PHE A 124 10.56 -5.88 -9.82
CA PHE A 124 9.54 -5.28 -10.67
C PHE A 124 10.12 -4.61 -11.92
N LEU A 125 11.18 -3.81 -11.76
CA LEU A 125 11.84 -3.14 -12.90
C LEU A 125 12.45 -4.14 -13.89
N ARG A 126 12.97 -5.28 -13.41
CA ARG A 126 13.45 -6.36 -14.29
C ARG A 126 12.30 -7.02 -15.06
N LEU A 127 11.20 -7.32 -14.37
CA LEU A 127 9.99 -7.89 -15.00
C LEU A 127 9.40 -6.92 -16.03
N LYS A 128 9.41 -5.62 -15.73
CA LYS A 128 8.98 -4.57 -16.66
C LYS A 128 9.84 -4.52 -17.90
N ALA A 129 11.17 -4.54 -17.75
CA ALA A 129 12.08 -4.51 -18.89
C ALA A 129 11.89 -5.71 -19.84
N VAL A 130 11.57 -6.89 -19.31
CA VAL A 130 11.29 -8.08 -20.14
C VAL A 130 9.97 -7.96 -20.91
N ASN A 131 8.95 -7.28 -20.35
CA ASN A 131 7.67 -7.08 -21.02
C ASN A 131 7.67 -5.93 -22.05
N GLU A 132 8.67 -5.05 -22.02
CA GLU A 132 8.79 -3.91 -22.95
C GLU A 132 9.72 -4.21 -24.15
N MET A 133 10.28 -5.43 -24.23
CA MET A 133 11.10 -5.92 -25.36
C MET A 133 10.25 -6.66 -26.39
#